data_AF-A0A4P9XP23-F1
#
_entry.id   AF-A0A4P9XP23-F1
#
_cell.length_a   1.000
_cell.length_b   1.000
_cell.length_c   1.000
_cell.angle_alpha   90.00
_cell.angle_beta   90.00
_cell.angle_gamma   90.00
#
_symmetry.space_group_name_H-M   'P 1'
#
loop_
_entity.id
_entity.type
_entity.pdbx_description
1 polymer ?
#
loop_
_entity_poly.entity_id
_entity_poly.type
_entity_poly.pdbx_seq_one_letter_code
_entity_poly.pdbx_strand_id
1 'polypeptide(L)'
;EVKQELVHLGNLRDKVSREITSLESVYKTICDHNNYLRSQLDSYKAYLQNVRLQSSGLDIKKSKPNKVTGPVKFSHQQLEKDGVIVESNVPENRRGNIFFNIASPSPGTFVISLHYKGREKAILEMDLKLDDLLEKQQDNVQLLDLEYVQLNVARLLSLLNKTFMKK
;
A
#
# COMPACT_ATOMS: atom_id res chain seq x y z
N GLU A 1 1.19 70.19 10.48
CA GLU A 1 0.31 69.05 10.80
C GLU A 1 -0.13 68.26 9.57
N VAL A 2 -1.16 68.66 8.82
CA VAL A 2 -1.74 67.86 7.72
C VAL A 2 -0.72 67.41 6.66
N LYS A 3 0.25 68.26 6.30
CA LYS A 3 1.31 67.89 5.34
C LYS A 3 2.26 66.80 5.86
N GLN A 4 2.54 66.78 7.17
CA GLN A 4 3.42 65.77 7.78
C GLN A 4 2.70 64.43 7.90
N GLU A 5 1.41 64.43 8.21
CA GLU A 5 0.58 63.21 8.22
C GLU A 5 0.44 62.59 6.83
N LEU A 6 0.27 63.41 5.78
CA LEU A 6 0.22 62.95 4.39
C LEU A 6 1.52 62.24 3.96
N VAL A 7 2.68 62.78 4.35
CA VAL A 7 3.98 62.15 4.10
C VAL A 7 4.13 60.85 4.88
N HIS A 8 3.66 60.81 6.12
CA HIS A 8 3.71 59.60 6.95
C HIS A 8 2.84 58.47 6.38
N LEU A 9 1.61 58.78 5.94
CA LEU A 9 0.70 57.83 5.29
C LEU A 9 1.27 57.31 3.97
N GLY A 10 1.91 58.18 3.17
CA GLY A 10 2.61 57.78 1.95
C GLY A 10 3.74 56.77 2.24
N ASN A 11 4.56 57.04 3.25
CA ASN A 11 5.64 56.14 3.66
C ASN A 11 5.11 54.79 4.18
N LEU A 12 3.99 54.79 4.92
CA LEU A 12 3.37 53.55 5.41
C LEU A 12 2.86 52.70 4.25
N ARG A 13 2.16 53.33 3.28
CA ARG A 13 1.69 52.66 2.08
C ARG A 13 2.84 52.03 1.30
N ASP A 14 3.95 52.74 1.15
CA ASP A 14 5.12 52.24 0.41
C ASP A 14 5.85 51.11 1.13
N LYS A 15 5.78 51.04 2.46
CA LYS A 15 6.27 49.89 3.25
C LYS A 15 5.37 48.67 3.07
N VAL A 16 4.06 48.84 3.24
CA VAL A 16 3.09 47.76 3.07
C VAL A 16 3.16 47.21 1.65
N SER A 17 3.29 48.07 0.64
CA SER A 17 3.42 47.62 -0.75
C SER A 17 4.67 46.76 -0.97
N ARG A 18 5.79 47.09 -0.33
CA ARG A 18 7.03 46.28 -0.40
C ARG A 18 6.87 44.93 0.30
N GLU A 19 6.20 44.93 1.45
CA GLU A 19 5.91 43.69 2.18
C GLU A 19 4.99 42.77 1.39
N ILE A 20 3.96 43.30 0.73
CA ILE A 20 3.09 42.53 -0.18
C ILE A 20 3.92 41.89 -1.29
N THR A 21 4.77 42.65 -1.98
CA THR A 21 5.62 42.09 -3.04
C THR A 21 6.59 41.02 -2.52
N SER A 22 7.15 41.23 -1.32
CA SER A 22 8.02 40.24 -0.69
C SER A 22 7.26 38.97 -0.33
N LEU A 23 6.05 39.10 0.22
CA LEU A 23 5.16 37.98 0.55
C LEU A 23 4.72 37.21 -0.70
N GLU A 24 4.38 37.91 -1.78
CA GLU A 24 4.05 37.30 -3.08
C GLU A 24 5.23 36.50 -3.64
N SER A 25 6.45 37.03 -3.54
CA SER A 25 7.66 36.31 -3.95
C SER A 25 7.84 35.02 -3.14
N VAL A 26 7.71 35.09 -1.80
CA VAL A 26 7.85 33.92 -0.93
C VAL A 26 6.74 32.89 -1.23
N TYR A 27 5.49 33.35 -1.38
CA TYR A 27 4.37 32.49 -1.74
C TYR A 27 4.60 31.77 -3.07
N LYS A 28 5.12 32.47 -4.08
CA LYS A 28 5.50 31.87 -5.35
C LYS A 28 6.57 30.81 -5.19
N THR A 29 7.64 31.10 -4.44
CA THR A 29 8.70 30.12 -4.16
C THR A 29 8.16 28.87 -3.46
N ILE A 30 7.23 29.02 -2.51
CA ILE A 30 6.60 27.89 -1.83
C ILE A 30 5.76 27.06 -2.81
N CYS A 31 4.97 27.71 -3.68
CA CYS A 31 4.19 27.02 -4.71
C CYS A 31 5.08 26.25 -5.68
N ASP A 32 6.16 26.87 -6.17
CA ASP A 32 7.11 26.26 -7.08
C ASP A 32 7.80 25.04 -6.42
N HIS A 33 8.16 25.17 -5.15
CA HIS A 33 8.73 24.07 -4.38
C HIS A 33 7.72 22.93 -4.14
N ASN A 34 6.46 23.25 -3.86
CA ASN A 34 5.40 22.24 -3.72
C ASN A 34 5.20 21.46 -5.03
N ASN A 35 5.17 22.16 -6.16
CA ASN A 35 5.07 21.55 -7.48
C ASN A 35 6.28 20.65 -7.77
N TYR A 36 7.49 21.10 -7.42
CA TYR A 36 8.70 20.29 -7.54
C TYR A 36 8.62 19.00 -6.72
N LEU A 37 8.22 19.08 -5.44
CA LEU A 37 8.08 17.90 -4.57
C LEU A 37 7.02 16.92 -5.11
N ARG A 38 5.91 17.42 -5.65
CA ARG A 38 4.88 16.58 -6.29
C ARG A 38 5.44 15.85 -7.53
N SER A 39 6.16 16.57 -8.38
CA SER A 39 6.83 15.98 -9.56
C SER A 39 7.87 14.94 -9.18
N GLN A 40 8.64 15.19 -8.11
CA GLN A 40 9.57 14.20 -7.56
C GLN A 40 8.84 12.95 -7.04
N LEU A 41 7.75 13.11 -6.29
CA LEU A 41 6.95 11.98 -5.81
C LEU A 41 6.43 11.12 -6.97
N ASP A 42 5.93 11.74 -8.04
CA ASP A 42 5.46 11.01 -9.21
C ASP A 42 6.60 10.28 -9.93
N SER A 43 7.77 10.90 -10.01
CA SER A 43 8.99 10.27 -10.53
C SER A 43 9.40 9.05 -9.71
N TYR A 44 9.38 9.14 -8.37
CA TYR A 44 9.71 8.02 -7.49
C TYR A 44 8.67 6.90 -7.56
N LYS A 45 7.37 7.22 -7.65
CA LYS A 45 6.32 6.21 -7.86
C LYS A 45 6.51 5.46 -9.17
N ALA A 46 6.79 6.18 -10.26
CA ALA A 46 7.07 5.58 -11.56
C ALA A 46 8.32 4.70 -11.51
N TYR A 47 9.38 5.14 -10.82
CA TYR A 47 10.59 4.34 -10.62
C TYR A 47 10.30 3.05 -9.86
N LEU A 48 9.60 3.12 -8.73
CA LEU A 48 9.22 1.93 -7.95
C LEU A 48 8.34 0.97 -8.76
N GLN A 49 7.41 1.50 -9.55
CA GLN A 49 6.59 0.68 -10.45
C GLN A 49 7.46 -0.04 -11.50
N ASN A 50 8.42 0.66 -12.10
CA ASN A 50 9.34 0.06 -13.07
C ASN A 50 10.23 -1.00 -12.43
N VAL A 51 10.76 -0.75 -11.23
CA VAL A 51 11.53 -1.75 -10.46
C VAL A 51 10.66 -2.96 -10.11
N ARG A 52 9.39 -2.76 -9.72
CA ARG A 52 8.45 -3.86 -9.49
C ARG A 52 8.29 -4.72 -10.73
N LEU A 53 8.02 -4.11 -11.89
CA LEU A 53 7.89 -4.82 -13.17
C LEU A 53 9.17 -5.60 -13.54
N GLN A 54 10.35 -5.00 -13.33
CA GLN A 54 11.63 -5.64 -13.59
C GLN A 54 11.96 -6.79 -12.60
N SER A 55 11.69 -6.60 -11.31
CA SER A 55 11.93 -7.59 -10.25
C SER A 55 11.03 -8.82 -10.35
N SER A 56 9.84 -8.69 -10.95
CA SER A 56 8.95 -9.80 -11.28
C SER A 56 9.43 -10.69 -12.44
N GLY A 57 10.66 -10.50 -12.95
CA GLY A 57 11.26 -11.38 -13.96
C GLY A 57 10.56 -11.34 -15.33
N LEU A 58 9.76 -10.29 -15.57
CA LEU A 58 9.07 -10.09 -16.84
C LEU A 58 10.02 -9.30 -17.75
N ASP A 59 10.90 -10.01 -18.45
CA ASP A 59 11.65 -9.47 -19.58
C ASP A 59 10.71 -8.69 -20.51
N ILE A 60 11.10 -7.49 -20.90
CA ILE A 60 10.37 -6.55 -21.78
C ILE A 60 10.38 -7.06 -23.24
N LYS A 61 10.20 -8.37 -23.44
CA LYS A 61 9.94 -8.99 -24.74
C LYS A 61 8.79 -9.97 -24.57
N LYS A 62 7.62 -9.52 -25.02
CA LYS A 62 6.28 -10.16 -24.98
C LYS A 62 5.48 -9.77 -23.74
N SER A 63 4.74 -8.68 -23.89
CA SER A 63 3.46 -8.45 -23.24
C SER A 63 2.56 -9.68 -23.37
N LYS A 64 2.66 -10.60 -22.41
CA LYS A 64 1.54 -11.47 -22.08
C LYS A 64 0.64 -10.68 -21.12
N PRO A 65 -0.69 -10.70 -21.33
CA PRO A 65 -1.61 -9.96 -20.48
C PRO A 65 -1.41 -10.40 -19.03
N ASN A 66 -1.54 -9.45 -18.09
CA ASN A 66 -1.53 -9.65 -16.64
C ASN A 66 -1.75 -11.12 -16.28
N LYS A 67 -0.68 -11.82 -15.92
CA LYS A 67 -0.75 -13.23 -15.57
C LYS A 67 -1.36 -13.29 -14.17
N VAL A 68 -2.68 -13.11 -14.10
CA VAL A 68 -3.49 -13.34 -12.90
C VAL A 68 -3.14 -14.75 -12.46
N THR A 69 -2.35 -14.85 -11.40
CA THR A 69 -2.00 -16.15 -10.87
C THR A 69 -3.24 -16.59 -10.10
N GLY A 70 -3.92 -17.59 -10.67
CA GLY A 70 -5.25 -18.01 -10.23
C GLY A 70 -5.28 -18.39 -8.74
N PRO A 71 -6.49 -18.47 -8.15
CA PRO A 71 -6.66 -18.77 -6.74
C PRO A 71 -6.00 -20.11 -6.39
N VAL A 72 -4.98 -20.06 -5.54
CA VAL A 72 -4.33 -21.22 -4.98
C VAL A 72 -5.01 -21.58 -3.67
N LYS A 73 -5.45 -22.82 -3.57
CA LYS A 73 -6.18 -23.34 -2.42
C LYS A 73 -5.21 -23.87 -1.37
N PHE A 74 -5.37 -23.40 -0.14
CA PHE A 74 -4.65 -23.84 1.06
C PHE A 74 -5.64 -24.34 2.11
N SER A 75 -5.42 -25.52 2.67
CA SER A 75 -6.24 -25.98 3.80
C SER A 75 -5.84 -25.21 5.07
N HIS A 76 -6.80 -25.05 5.98
CA HIS A 76 -6.54 -24.44 7.29
C HIS A 76 -5.39 -25.16 8.03
N GLN A 77 -5.43 -26.49 8.08
CA GLN A 77 -4.37 -27.32 8.69
C GLN A 77 -2.98 -27.11 8.06
N GLN A 78 -2.90 -26.89 6.75
CA GLN A 78 -1.62 -26.65 6.09
C GLN A 78 -1.04 -25.29 6.49
N LEU A 79 -1.87 -24.25 6.56
CA LEU A 79 -1.41 -22.92 6.96
C LEU A 79 -1.04 -22.86 8.44
N GLU A 80 -1.73 -23.60 9.30
CA GLU A 80 -1.37 -23.77 10.71
C GLU A 80 -0.02 -24.51 10.85
N LYS A 81 0.17 -25.61 10.10
CA LYS A 81 1.43 -26.36 10.08
C LYS A 81 2.61 -25.55 9.54
N ASP A 82 2.39 -24.72 8.53
CA ASP A 82 3.41 -23.82 7.96
C ASP A 82 3.68 -22.59 8.85
N GLY A 83 2.96 -22.45 9.97
CA GLY A 83 3.09 -21.33 10.91
C GLY A 83 2.57 -20.01 10.35
N VAL A 84 1.77 -20.06 9.28
CA VAL A 84 1.12 -18.89 8.69
C VAL A 84 -0.09 -18.49 9.53
N ILE A 85 -0.87 -19.45 10.03
CA ILE A 85 -1.90 -19.22 11.05
C ILE A 85 -1.26 -19.40 12.43
N VAL A 86 -1.34 -18.37 13.27
CA VAL A 86 -0.84 -18.40 14.66
C VAL A 86 -1.97 -18.75 15.62
N GLU A 87 -3.13 -18.13 15.43
CA GLU A 87 -4.32 -18.36 16.27
C GLU A 87 -5.57 -18.44 15.40
N SER A 88 -6.57 -19.22 15.83
CA SER A 88 -7.82 -19.39 15.09
C SER A 88 -9.02 -19.53 16.01
N ASN A 89 -9.96 -18.60 15.87
CA ASN A 89 -11.26 -18.61 16.55
C ASN A 89 -12.26 -19.53 15.85
N VAL A 90 -11.84 -20.26 14.82
CA VAL A 90 -12.67 -21.25 14.15
C VAL A 90 -12.81 -22.49 15.05
N PRO A 91 -14.05 -22.95 15.34
CA PRO A 91 -14.30 -24.19 16.08
C PRO A 91 -13.60 -25.39 15.44
N GLU A 92 -12.98 -26.24 16.26
CA GLU A 92 -12.12 -27.34 15.80
C GLU A 92 -12.85 -28.36 14.91
N ASN A 93 -14.11 -28.65 15.24
CA ASN A 93 -15.01 -29.50 14.44
C ASN A 93 -15.31 -28.96 13.04
N ARG A 94 -15.05 -27.68 12.78
CA ARG A 94 -15.27 -27.01 11.48
C ARG A 94 -13.98 -26.80 10.70
N ARG A 95 -12.80 -26.81 11.34
CA ARG A 95 -11.49 -26.53 10.70
C ARG A 95 -11.20 -27.45 9.51
N GLY A 96 -11.55 -28.74 9.60
CA GLY A 96 -11.35 -29.70 8.51
C GLY A 96 -12.12 -29.39 7.22
N ASN A 97 -13.17 -28.56 7.30
CA ASN A 97 -13.97 -28.13 6.17
C ASN A 97 -13.60 -26.71 5.68
N ILE A 98 -12.61 -26.06 6.30
CA ILE A 98 -12.18 -24.71 5.94
C ILE A 98 -10.96 -24.73 5.04
N PHE A 99 -10.98 -23.87 4.02
CA PHE A 99 -9.84 -23.60 3.17
C PHE A 99 -9.77 -22.13 2.80
N PHE A 100 -8.56 -21.66 2.52
CA PHE A 100 -8.25 -20.32 2.05
C PHE A 100 -7.92 -20.40 0.57
N ASN A 101 -8.49 -19.51 -0.22
CA ASN A 101 -8.07 -19.25 -1.58
C ASN A 101 -7.27 -17.96 -1.58
N ILE A 102 -6.04 -18.01 -2.08
CA ILE A 102 -5.21 -16.82 -2.25
C ILE A 102 -5.02 -16.60 -3.74
N ALA A 103 -5.37 -15.42 -4.23
CA ALA A 103 -5.16 -15.03 -5.62
C ALA A 103 -4.29 -13.77 -5.69
N SER A 104 -3.55 -13.60 -6.79
CA SER A 104 -2.84 -12.35 -7.08
C SER A 104 -3.39 -11.75 -8.37
N PRO A 105 -4.35 -10.80 -8.27
CA PRO A 105 -4.96 -10.18 -9.45
C PRO A 105 -3.98 -9.25 -10.18
N SER A 106 -3.07 -8.60 -9.45
CA SER A 106 -1.94 -7.86 -10.02
C SER A 106 -0.68 -8.04 -9.16
N PRO A 107 0.52 -7.89 -9.74
CA PRO A 107 1.77 -7.98 -8.98
C PRO A 107 1.77 -7.01 -7.79
N GLY A 108 2.01 -7.55 -6.59
CA GLY A 108 2.01 -6.77 -5.34
C GLY A 108 0.62 -6.58 -4.71
N THR A 109 -0.45 -7.14 -5.30
CA THR A 109 -1.75 -7.24 -4.66
C THR A 109 -2.18 -8.70 -4.54
N PHE A 110 -2.87 -9.00 -3.44
CA PHE A 110 -3.34 -10.33 -3.11
C PHE A 110 -4.76 -10.26 -2.58
N VAL A 111 -5.57 -11.25 -2.91
CA VAL A 111 -6.91 -11.43 -2.34
C VAL A 111 -6.91 -12.73 -1.58
N ILE A 112 -7.23 -12.68 -0.30
CA ILE A 112 -7.38 -13.86 0.56
C ILE A 112 -8.87 -14.06 0.82
N SER A 113 -9.42 -15.17 0.34
CA SER A 113 -10.82 -15.55 0.54
C SER A 113 -10.92 -16.82 1.37
N LEU A 114 -11.67 -16.75 2.48
CA LEU A 114 -11.96 -17.88 3.36
C LEU A 114 -13.22 -18.60 2.89
N HIS A 115 -13.15 -19.90 2.67
CA HIS A 115 -14.28 -20.72 2.25
C HIS A 115 -14.54 -21.88 3.21
N TYR A 116 -15.81 -22.27 3.29
CA TYR A 116 -16.25 -23.49 3.96
C TYR A 116 -16.80 -24.49 2.95
N LYS A 117 -16.37 -25.74 3.05
CA LYS A 117 -16.77 -26.83 2.15
C LYS A 117 -18.29 -26.99 2.13
N GLY A 118 -18.88 -26.90 0.94
CA GLY A 118 -20.33 -26.96 0.75
C GLY A 118 -21.03 -25.60 0.69
N ARG A 119 -20.30 -24.48 0.78
CA ARG A 119 -20.81 -23.14 0.45
C ARG A 119 -20.11 -22.60 -0.80
N GLU A 120 -20.88 -22.02 -1.72
CA GLU A 120 -20.32 -21.39 -2.92
C GLU A 120 -19.72 -20.01 -2.63
N LYS A 121 -20.29 -19.25 -1.67
CA LYS A 121 -19.79 -17.92 -1.30
C LYS A 121 -18.67 -18.01 -0.27
N ALA A 122 -17.65 -17.14 -0.42
CA ALA A 122 -16.64 -16.93 0.61
C ALA A 122 -17.29 -16.38 1.89
N ILE A 123 -16.77 -16.82 3.04
CA ILE A 123 -17.19 -16.33 4.36
C ILE A 123 -16.55 -14.97 4.64
N LEU A 124 -15.29 -14.82 4.22
CA LEU A 124 -14.50 -13.61 4.37
C LEU A 124 -13.67 -13.43 3.11
N GLU A 125 -13.52 -12.20 2.67
CA GLU A 125 -12.60 -11.82 1.60
C GLU A 125 -11.85 -10.57 2.04
N MET A 126 -10.53 -10.57 1.84
CA MET A 126 -9.68 -9.44 2.18
C MET A 126 -8.69 -9.16 1.06
N ASP A 127 -8.63 -7.89 0.67
CA ASP A 127 -7.59 -7.37 -0.21
C ASP A 127 -6.35 -6.98 0.62
N LEU A 128 -5.20 -7.45 0.19
CA LEU A 128 -3.90 -7.17 0.79
C LEU A 128 -2.96 -6.58 -0.26
N LYS A 129 -2.22 -5.54 0.13
CA LYS A 129 -1.10 -5.02 -0.65
C LYS A 129 0.20 -5.50 -0.04
N LEU A 130 1.16 -5.80 -0.90
CA LEU A 130 2.50 -6.18 -0.50
C LEU A 130 3.17 -5.06 0.32
N ASP A 131 2.94 -3.80 -0.06
CA ASP A 131 3.48 -2.64 0.63
C ASP A 131 3.01 -2.59 2.10
N ASP A 132 1.71 -2.78 2.35
CA ASP A 132 1.13 -2.78 3.70
C ASP A 132 1.71 -3.93 4.57
N LEU A 133 1.99 -5.09 3.97
CA LEU A 133 2.61 -6.21 4.68
C LEU A 133 4.09 -5.95 4.99
N LEU A 134 4.81 -5.29 4.08
CA LEU A 134 6.21 -4.91 4.29
C LEU A 134 6.35 -3.80 5.33
N GLU A 135 5.44 -2.83 5.33
CA GLU A 135 5.36 -1.79 6.35
C GLU A 135 5.12 -2.39 7.74
N LYS A 136 4.13 -3.30 7.85
CA LYS A 136 3.91 -4.06 9.10
C LYS A 136 5.14 -4.84 9.55
N GLN A 137 5.87 -5.45 8.63
CA GLN A 137 7.12 -6.14 8.95
C GLN A 137 8.19 -5.17 9.49
N GLN A 138 8.32 -3.98 8.89
CA GLN A 138 9.27 -2.95 9.32
C GLN A 138 8.92 -2.37 10.69
N ASP A 139 7.63 -2.18 10.98
CA ASP A 139 7.12 -1.71 12.27
C ASP A 139 7.15 -2.79 13.37
N ASN A 140 7.73 -3.96 13.09
CA ASN A 140 7.73 -5.15 13.95
C ASN A 140 6.33 -5.66 14.32
N VAL A 141 5.30 -5.35 13.52
CA VAL A 141 3.97 -5.92 13.65
C VAL A 141 3.99 -7.32 13.05
N GLN A 142 4.05 -8.33 13.91
CA GLN A 142 4.21 -9.72 13.50
C GLN A 142 2.90 -10.41 13.15
N LEU A 143 1.76 -9.87 13.59
CA LEU A 143 0.45 -10.48 13.49
C LEU A 143 -0.49 -9.62 12.64
N LEU A 144 -1.24 -10.29 11.76
CA LEU A 144 -2.31 -9.74 10.97
C LEU A 144 -3.61 -10.39 11.42
N ASP A 145 -4.44 -9.62 12.12
CA ASP A 145 -5.74 -10.09 12.59
C ASP A 145 -6.75 -10.12 11.43
N LEU A 146 -7.23 -11.32 11.13
CA LEU A 146 -8.48 -11.54 10.41
C LEU A 146 -9.52 -11.93 11.47
N GLU A 147 -10.78 -11.53 11.28
CA GLU A 147 -11.90 -11.77 12.22
C GLU A 147 -11.93 -13.20 12.81
N TYR A 148 -11.54 -14.21 12.01
CA TYR A 148 -11.54 -15.62 12.40
C TYR A 148 -10.15 -16.24 12.64
N VAL A 149 -9.07 -15.61 12.18
CA VAL A 149 -7.70 -16.14 12.28
C VAL A 149 -6.66 -15.03 12.41
N GLN A 150 -5.62 -15.27 13.19
CA GLN A 150 -4.45 -14.41 13.22
C GLN A 150 -3.35 -15.00 12.34
N LEU A 151 -2.86 -14.21 11.39
CA LEU A 151 -1.81 -14.63 10.48
C LEU A 151 -0.46 -14.03 10.86
N ASN A 152 0.62 -14.80 10.76
CA ASN A 152 1.97 -14.26 10.91
C ASN A 152 2.40 -13.54 9.62
N VAL A 153 2.73 -12.25 9.72
CA VAL A 153 3.08 -11.40 8.58
C VAL A 153 4.32 -11.92 7.85
N ALA A 154 5.37 -12.30 8.57
CA ALA A 154 6.62 -12.78 7.96
C ALA A 154 6.45 -14.13 7.25
N ARG A 155 5.69 -15.06 7.85
CA ARG A 155 5.39 -16.37 7.24
C ARG A 155 4.44 -16.23 6.06
N LEU A 156 3.45 -15.35 6.15
CA LEU A 156 2.55 -15.02 5.04
C LEU A 156 3.34 -14.43 3.86
N LEU A 157 4.22 -13.47 4.08
CA LEU A 157 5.10 -12.93 3.03
C LEU A 157 5.95 -14.03 2.37
N SER A 158 6.52 -14.93 3.17
CA SER A 158 7.29 -16.07 2.65
C SER A 158 6.44 -17.01 1.78
N LEU A 159 5.21 -17.31 2.22
CA LEU A 159 4.24 -18.12 1.47
C LEU A 159 3.88 -17.45 0.13
N LEU A 160 3.55 -16.15 0.16
CA LEU A 160 3.18 -15.38 -1.01
C LEU A 160 4.33 -15.32 -2.03
N ASN A 161 5.56 -15.03 -1.57
CA ASN A 161 6.74 -15.00 -2.43
C ASN A 161 7.03 -16.37 -3.06
N LYS A 162 6.91 -17.45 -2.29
CA LYS A 162 7.11 -18.82 -2.80
C LYS A 162 6.06 -19.22 -3.82
N THR A 163 4.81 -18.77 -3.65
CA THR A 163 3.66 -19.22 -4.45
C THR A 163 3.48 -18.38 -5.72
N PHE A 164 3.68 -17.06 -5.62
CA PHE A 164 3.32 -16.11 -6.67
C PHE A 164 4.52 -15.40 -7.33
N MET A 165 5.69 -15.33 -6.69
CA MET A 165 6.87 -14.64 -7.27
C MET A 165 7.88 -15.56 -7.96
N LYS A 166 7.76 -16.89 -7.83
CA LYS A 166 8.71 -17.87 -8.43
C LYS A 166 8.26 -18.48 -9.77
N LYS A 167 7.45 -17.80 -10.61
CA LYS A 167 6.92 -18.38 -11.86
C LYS A 167 6.82 -17.45 -13.06
#